data_AF-A0A352IAE0-F1
#
_entry.id   AF-A0A352IAE0-F1
#
_cell.length_a   1.000
_cell.length_b   1.000
_cell.length_c   1.000
_cell.angle_alpha   90.00
_cell.angle_beta   90.00
_cell.angle_gamma   90.00
#
_symmetry.space_group_name_H-M   'P 1'
#
loop_
_entity.id
_entity.type
_entity.pdbx_description
1 polymer ?
#
loop_
_entity_poly.entity_id
_entity_poly.type
_entity_poly.pdbx_seq_one_letter_code
_entity_poly.pdbx_strand_id
1 'polypeptide(L)'
;MYTISEIAALTGAHRLGDKDYQIDWLLTDSRSLCFPQSTLFFALRTERGDGHRFIDELYRRGVRNFVVDHRLEQELPDTNLLLVPDTRKALQRLAERHRETFNIPIIGITGSNGKTTVKEWLYQMLMDDYTVTRSPRSYNSQIGVPLSVWGLWEQTQIGIFEAAISQPGEMEALEAIIQPTIGVFTCLGAPHQENFDSMEQKCREKLRLFQDARTLIYPADDPTVSKCVEEMGFQGKLIPWHSTGKGALEDDKEICRTVCRYLGMPEGVIAQRIARLEPVAMRLEVKSGRNGCTLINDSYNSDLGSLDIALDFMSRRPEREGLSRVLVLSDIQQTGIPARTLYTHVSQMARQRGVGRIMAVGPALCSCKDCFAGWGDSCTFYASTRELLRDKLFQQLRHSIILIKGARSFHFEQITDRLEQKVHETILEVNLGAVVKNLNHYRSFMKPETRMVCMVKADAYGAGAVEVAKTLQDHRVDYLAVAVADEGVTLRQAGITSSIMVMNPEMSSFRTLFQHSLEPEVYSFRLLEALIAEAEREGVVGFPIHIKLDTGMRRMGFDPERDMDRLVQRLKRQNAVLPCSV
;
A
#
# COMPACT_ATOMS: atom_id res chain seq x y z
N MET A 1 -17.94 3.60 -14.85
CA MET A 1 -18.89 2.92 -13.94
C MET A 1 -19.74 2.00 -14.79
N TYR A 2 -20.04 0.79 -14.29
CA TYR A 2 -20.85 -0.20 -15.01
C TYR A 2 -22.13 -0.51 -14.25
N THR A 3 -23.23 -0.72 -14.96
CA THR A 3 -24.42 -1.31 -14.37
C THR A 3 -24.33 -2.83 -14.34
N ILE A 4 -25.12 -3.49 -13.49
CA ILE A 4 -25.17 -4.96 -13.47
C ILE A 4 -25.71 -5.52 -14.80
N SER A 5 -26.58 -4.78 -15.51
CA SER A 5 -27.00 -5.09 -16.88
C SER A 5 -25.81 -5.14 -17.85
N GLU A 6 -24.96 -4.12 -17.82
CA GLU A 6 -23.78 -4.04 -18.68
C GLU A 6 -22.78 -5.15 -18.37
N ILE A 7 -22.53 -5.40 -17.09
CA ILE A 7 -21.65 -6.50 -16.68
C ILE A 7 -22.18 -7.84 -17.19
N ALA A 8 -23.49 -8.11 -17.06
CA ALA A 8 -24.08 -9.33 -17.59
C ALA A 8 -23.84 -9.51 -19.10
N ALA A 9 -23.95 -8.43 -19.87
CA ALA A 9 -23.66 -8.44 -21.30
C ALA A 9 -22.18 -8.70 -21.59
N LEU A 10 -21.26 -8.03 -20.88
CA LEU A 10 -19.81 -8.19 -21.07
C LEU A 10 -19.32 -9.61 -20.71
N THR A 11 -19.87 -10.20 -19.65
CA THR A 11 -19.52 -11.56 -19.21
C THR A 11 -20.27 -12.64 -19.96
N GLY A 12 -21.34 -12.31 -20.68
CA GLY A 12 -22.27 -13.28 -21.27
C GLY A 12 -23.07 -14.06 -20.22
N ALA A 13 -23.29 -13.47 -19.05
CA ALA A 13 -23.99 -14.14 -17.95
C ALA A 13 -25.50 -14.14 -18.19
N HIS A 14 -26.17 -15.22 -17.78
CA HIS A 14 -27.63 -15.22 -17.71
C HIS A 14 -28.06 -14.55 -16.40
N ARG A 15 -28.61 -13.35 -16.49
CA ARG A 15 -29.06 -12.58 -15.33
C ARG A 15 -30.44 -13.02 -14.87
N LEU A 16 -30.55 -13.35 -13.59
CA LEU A 16 -31.80 -13.55 -12.87
C LEU A 16 -32.00 -12.36 -11.92
N GLY A 17 -33.11 -11.63 -12.05
CA GLY A 17 -33.37 -10.36 -11.37
C GLY A 17 -33.52 -9.20 -12.36
N ASP A 18 -34.30 -8.19 -11.99
CA ASP A 18 -34.74 -7.08 -12.86
C ASP A 18 -34.23 -5.70 -12.41
N LYS A 19 -33.82 -5.55 -11.15
CA LYS A 19 -33.34 -4.29 -10.58
C LYS A 19 -31.92 -3.97 -11.02
N ASP A 20 -31.70 -2.85 -11.69
CA ASP A 20 -30.35 -2.43 -12.10
C ASP A 20 -29.63 -1.67 -10.97
N TYR A 21 -28.35 -1.96 -10.78
CA TYR A 21 -27.49 -1.34 -9.77
C TYR A 21 -26.17 -0.90 -10.41
N GLN A 22 -25.63 0.23 -9.94
CA GLN A 22 -24.27 0.65 -10.26
C GLN A 22 -23.27 -0.23 -9.49
N ILE A 23 -22.27 -0.73 -10.19
CA ILE A 23 -21.22 -1.58 -9.64
C ILE A 23 -19.90 -0.83 -9.69
N ASP A 24 -19.38 -0.53 -8.50
CA ASP A 24 -18.08 0.12 -8.32
C ASP A 24 -17.03 -0.89 -7.83
N TRP A 25 -17.46 -1.92 -7.08
CA TRP A 25 -16.56 -2.83 -6.37
C TRP A 25 -16.77 -4.28 -6.78
N LEU A 26 -15.69 -4.95 -7.19
CA LEU A 26 -15.67 -6.40 -7.34
C LEU A 26 -15.16 -7.02 -6.04
N LEU A 27 -15.92 -7.97 -5.48
CA LEU A 27 -15.57 -8.62 -4.22
C LEU A 27 -15.42 -10.13 -4.41
N THR A 28 -14.32 -10.69 -3.93
CA THR A 28 -14.07 -12.14 -3.92
C THR A 28 -13.85 -12.71 -2.51
N ASP A 29 -13.55 -11.85 -1.52
CA ASP A 29 -13.41 -12.19 -0.11
C ASP A 29 -14.49 -11.47 0.72
N SER A 30 -15.42 -12.23 1.28
CA SER A 30 -16.57 -11.70 2.03
C SER A 30 -16.17 -10.86 3.25
N ARG A 31 -14.96 -11.05 3.79
CA ARG A 31 -14.44 -10.32 4.94
C ARG A 31 -14.05 -8.88 4.60
N SER A 32 -13.82 -8.59 3.32
CA SER A 32 -13.35 -7.28 2.83
C SER A 32 -14.48 -6.37 2.33
N LEU A 33 -15.75 -6.70 2.65
CA LEU A 33 -16.90 -5.92 2.22
C LEU A 33 -16.94 -4.54 2.91
N CYS A 34 -16.84 -3.47 2.11
CA CYS A 34 -16.94 -2.08 2.56
C CYS A 34 -18.23 -1.37 2.08
N PHE A 35 -18.65 -1.58 0.83
CA PHE A 35 -19.76 -0.85 0.20
C PHE A 35 -20.82 -1.82 -0.36
N PRO A 36 -21.76 -2.31 0.47
CA PRO A 36 -22.65 -3.40 0.09
C PRO A 36 -23.51 -3.12 -1.13
N GLN A 37 -24.04 -1.91 -1.27
CA GLN A 37 -24.99 -1.55 -2.31
C GLN A 37 -24.38 -1.47 -3.72
N SER A 38 -23.08 -1.16 -3.82
CA SER A 38 -22.36 -1.02 -5.10
C SER A 38 -21.38 -2.17 -5.37
N THR A 39 -21.50 -3.27 -4.60
CA THR A 39 -20.64 -4.44 -4.71
C THR A 39 -21.26 -5.53 -5.58
N LEU A 40 -20.44 -6.10 -6.47
CA LEU A 40 -20.67 -7.36 -7.14
C LEU A 40 -19.78 -8.44 -6.53
N PHE A 41 -20.39 -9.45 -5.89
CA PHE A 41 -19.65 -10.55 -5.29
C PHE A 41 -19.48 -11.72 -6.27
N PHE A 42 -18.24 -12.14 -6.51
CA PHE A 42 -17.92 -13.33 -7.27
C PHE A 42 -17.78 -14.54 -6.34
N ALA A 43 -18.71 -15.49 -6.43
CA ALA A 43 -18.67 -16.73 -5.67
C ALA A 43 -17.66 -17.71 -6.30
N LEU A 44 -16.37 -17.50 -6.01
CA LEU A 44 -15.29 -18.32 -6.54
C LEU A 44 -15.14 -19.64 -5.77
N ARG A 45 -14.87 -20.73 -6.49
CA ARG A 45 -14.41 -22.00 -5.91
C ARG A 45 -12.89 -22.04 -5.93
N THR A 46 -12.29 -22.33 -4.79
CA THR A 46 -10.84 -22.51 -4.64
C THR A 46 -10.56 -23.80 -3.89
N GLU A 47 -9.31 -24.26 -3.89
CA GLU A 47 -8.89 -25.41 -3.07
C GLU A 47 -9.21 -25.24 -1.57
N ARG A 48 -9.29 -23.99 -1.10
CA ARG A 48 -9.52 -23.64 0.32
C ARG A 48 -10.99 -23.52 0.69
N GLY A 49 -11.89 -23.45 -0.29
CA GLY A 49 -13.31 -23.28 -0.02
C GLY A 49 -14.14 -22.76 -1.19
N ASP A 50 -15.44 -22.65 -0.93
CA ASP A 50 -16.47 -22.30 -1.90
C ASP A 50 -17.13 -20.98 -1.49
N GLY A 51 -16.98 -19.94 -2.34
CA GLY A 51 -17.52 -18.60 -2.13
C GLY A 51 -19.04 -18.55 -2.01
N HIS A 52 -19.77 -19.53 -2.57
CA HIS A 52 -21.23 -19.56 -2.51
C HIS A 52 -21.77 -19.63 -1.08
N ARG A 53 -20.97 -20.19 -0.15
CA ARG A 53 -21.33 -20.30 1.28
C ARG A 53 -21.49 -18.96 1.99
N PHE A 54 -20.97 -17.87 1.42
CA PHE A 54 -21.01 -16.54 2.02
C PHE A 54 -22.13 -15.65 1.45
N ILE A 55 -22.88 -16.12 0.46
CA ILE A 55 -23.92 -15.33 -0.21
C ILE A 55 -24.99 -14.88 0.79
N ASP A 56 -25.50 -15.78 1.63
CA ASP A 56 -26.55 -15.45 2.61
C ASP A 56 -26.10 -14.41 3.65
N GLU A 57 -24.82 -14.47 4.05
CA GLU A 57 -24.24 -13.47 4.96
C GLU A 57 -24.11 -12.11 4.27
N LEU A 58 -23.56 -12.08 3.05
CA LEU A 58 -23.38 -10.86 2.27
C LEU A 58 -24.71 -10.22 1.89
N TYR A 59 -25.72 -11.03 1.57
CA TYR A 59 -27.09 -10.58 1.35
C TYR A 59 -27.66 -9.88 2.59
N ARG A 60 -27.52 -10.48 3.78
CA ARG A 60 -27.95 -9.84 5.04
C ARG A 60 -27.19 -8.55 5.33
N ARG A 61 -25.94 -8.43 4.88
CA ARG A 61 -25.11 -7.22 4.98
C ARG A 61 -25.41 -6.17 3.91
N GLY A 62 -26.36 -6.42 3.01
CA GLY A 62 -26.85 -5.43 2.03
C GLY A 62 -26.33 -5.61 0.60
N VAL A 63 -25.54 -6.66 0.32
CA VAL A 63 -25.13 -6.96 -1.06
C VAL A 63 -26.33 -7.48 -1.84
N ARG A 64 -26.48 -7.01 -3.07
CA ARG A 64 -27.60 -7.39 -3.95
C ARG A 64 -27.17 -8.02 -5.27
N ASN A 65 -25.88 -7.99 -5.62
CA ASN A 65 -25.40 -8.48 -6.91
C ASN A 65 -24.36 -9.59 -6.71
N PHE A 66 -24.62 -10.76 -7.30
CA PHE A 66 -23.79 -11.96 -7.13
C PHE A 66 -23.52 -12.63 -8.47
N VAL A 67 -22.31 -13.12 -8.67
CA VAL A 67 -21.92 -14.00 -9.80
C VAL A 67 -21.75 -15.41 -9.27
N VAL A 68 -22.49 -16.36 -9.84
CA VAL A 68 -22.61 -17.74 -9.35
C VAL A 68 -22.49 -18.75 -10.48
N ASP A 69 -22.03 -19.97 -10.18
CA ASP A 69 -21.90 -21.04 -11.17
C ASP A 69 -23.11 -21.99 -11.26
N HIS A 70 -24.06 -21.86 -10.34
CA HIS A 70 -25.31 -22.62 -10.30
C HIS A 70 -26.43 -21.76 -9.71
N ARG A 71 -27.68 -22.19 -9.91
CA ARG A 71 -28.82 -21.57 -9.23
C ARG A 71 -28.75 -21.86 -7.74
N LEU A 72 -29.07 -20.84 -6.93
CA LEU A 72 -29.17 -20.99 -5.48
C LEU A 72 -30.46 -21.73 -5.12
N GLU A 73 -30.42 -22.54 -4.06
CA GLU A 73 -31.59 -23.29 -3.58
C GLU A 73 -32.64 -22.38 -2.92
N GLN A 74 -32.19 -21.28 -2.34
CA GLN A 74 -33.05 -20.28 -1.68
C GLN A 74 -33.28 -19.09 -2.60
N GLU A 75 -34.52 -18.63 -2.68
CA GLU A 75 -34.82 -17.34 -3.33
C GLU A 75 -34.32 -16.20 -2.44
N LEU A 76 -33.54 -15.29 -3.03
CA LEU A 76 -33.06 -14.07 -2.40
C LEU A 76 -33.76 -12.87 -3.06
N PRO A 77 -34.83 -12.34 -2.47
CA PRO A 77 -35.57 -11.21 -3.04
C PRO A 77 -34.67 -9.99 -3.26
N ASP A 78 -34.99 -9.21 -4.28
CA ASP A 78 -34.29 -7.97 -4.65
C ASP A 78 -32.81 -8.12 -5.06
N THR A 79 -32.40 -9.33 -5.44
CA THR A 79 -31.03 -9.61 -5.91
C THR A 79 -30.93 -9.76 -7.42
N ASN A 80 -29.72 -9.55 -7.94
CA ASN A 80 -29.30 -10.01 -9.25
C ASN A 80 -28.32 -11.17 -9.08
N LEU A 81 -28.65 -12.30 -9.70
CA LEU A 81 -27.74 -13.44 -9.85
C LEU A 81 -27.29 -13.51 -11.31
N LEU A 82 -25.99 -13.30 -11.54
CA LEU A 82 -25.35 -13.53 -12.82
C LEU A 82 -24.88 -14.98 -12.88
N LEU A 83 -25.67 -15.82 -13.55
CA LEU A 83 -25.36 -17.24 -13.71
C LEU A 83 -24.38 -17.44 -14.87
N VAL A 84 -23.25 -18.07 -14.58
CA VAL A 84 -22.16 -18.34 -15.53
C VAL A 84 -21.65 -19.78 -15.38
N PRO A 85 -21.02 -20.39 -16.40
CA PRO A 85 -20.44 -21.73 -16.25
C PRO A 85 -19.22 -21.79 -15.30
N ASP A 86 -18.46 -20.70 -15.22
CA ASP A 86 -17.25 -20.59 -14.40
C ASP A 86 -17.09 -19.13 -13.93
N THR A 87 -17.20 -18.92 -12.61
CA THR A 87 -17.16 -17.58 -11.99
C THR A 87 -15.79 -16.92 -12.13
N ARG A 88 -14.69 -17.70 -12.15
CA ARG A 88 -13.34 -17.17 -12.37
C ARG A 88 -13.19 -16.68 -13.80
N LYS A 89 -13.61 -17.48 -14.79
CA LYS A 89 -13.55 -17.06 -16.20
C LYS A 89 -14.43 -15.83 -16.47
N ALA A 90 -15.59 -15.74 -15.81
CA ALA A 90 -16.43 -14.55 -15.90
C ALA A 90 -15.73 -13.30 -15.33
N LEU A 91 -15.02 -13.42 -14.20
CA LEU A 91 -14.21 -12.33 -13.64
C LEU A 91 -13.09 -11.90 -14.60
N GLN A 92 -12.39 -12.88 -15.18
CA GLN A 92 -11.31 -12.64 -16.14
C GLN A 92 -11.83 -11.92 -17.38
N ARG A 93 -12.93 -12.41 -17.96
CA ARG A 93 -13.59 -11.80 -19.13
C ARG A 93 -14.08 -10.39 -18.83
N LEU A 94 -14.64 -10.13 -17.65
CA LEU A 94 -15.05 -8.77 -17.27
C LEU A 94 -13.85 -7.82 -17.25
N ALA A 95 -12.73 -8.24 -16.66
CA ALA A 95 -11.51 -7.44 -16.60
C ALA A 95 -10.86 -7.22 -17.98
N GLU A 96 -10.87 -8.24 -18.85
CA GLU A 96 -10.48 -8.13 -20.27
C GLU A 96 -11.30 -7.05 -20.98
N ARG A 97 -12.64 -7.11 -20.90
CA ARG A 97 -13.51 -6.10 -21.53
C ARG A 97 -13.33 -4.71 -20.96
N HIS A 98 -13.08 -4.62 -19.66
CA HIS A 98 -12.74 -3.34 -19.03
C HIS A 98 -11.41 -2.80 -19.57
N ARG A 99 -10.38 -3.63 -19.67
CA ARG A 99 -9.06 -3.28 -20.21
C ARG A 99 -9.16 -2.76 -21.65
N GLU A 100 -9.97 -3.39 -22.50
CA GLU A 100 -10.17 -3.00 -23.91
C GLU A 100 -10.65 -1.54 -24.07
N THR A 101 -11.27 -0.96 -23.04
CA THR A 101 -11.73 0.45 -23.07
C THR A 101 -10.60 1.47 -22.92
N PHE A 102 -9.38 1.04 -22.59
CA PHE A 102 -8.23 1.91 -22.38
C PHE A 102 -7.19 1.78 -23.50
N ASN A 103 -6.76 2.91 -24.05
CA ASN A 103 -5.66 2.99 -25.01
C ASN A 103 -4.45 3.75 -24.42
N ILE A 104 -3.97 3.27 -23.27
CA ILE A 104 -2.84 3.85 -22.54
C ILE A 104 -1.67 2.86 -22.50
N PRO A 105 -0.43 3.32 -22.23
CA PRO A 105 0.68 2.42 -21.96
C PRO A 105 0.42 1.52 -20.75
N ILE A 106 0.64 0.22 -20.92
CA ILE A 106 0.59 -0.78 -19.85
C ILE A 106 1.92 -1.51 -19.76
N ILE A 107 2.52 -1.47 -18.57
CA ILE A 107 3.71 -2.23 -18.21
C ILE A 107 3.25 -3.55 -17.59
N GLY A 108 3.42 -4.65 -18.32
CA GLY A 108 3.23 -6.02 -17.83
C GLY A 108 4.54 -6.57 -17.29
N ILE A 109 4.54 -7.07 -16.05
CA ILE A 109 5.75 -7.57 -15.38
C ILE A 109 5.60 -9.06 -15.08
N THR A 110 6.54 -9.88 -15.53
CA THR A 110 6.67 -11.26 -15.04
C THR A 110 8.12 -11.65 -14.76
N GLY A 111 8.28 -12.85 -14.23
CA GLY A 111 9.55 -13.46 -13.85
C GLY A 111 9.39 -14.28 -12.59
N SER A 112 10.48 -14.89 -12.15
CA SER A 112 10.49 -15.79 -11.00
C SER A 112 10.62 -15.00 -9.70
N ASN A 113 11.51 -14.01 -9.67
CA ASN A 113 11.72 -13.06 -8.58
C ASN A 113 11.62 -11.61 -9.09
N GLY A 114 11.63 -10.61 -8.21
CA GLY A 114 11.75 -9.19 -8.60
C GLY A 114 10.44 -8.49 -9.00
N LYS A 115 9.43 -9.21 -9.50
CA LYS A 115 8.13 -8.66 -9.98
C LYS A 115 7.54 -7.55 -9.09
N THR A 116 7.24 -7.86 -7.82
CA THR A 116 6.63 -6.90 -6.91
C THR A 116 7.58 -5.74 -6.60
N THR A 117 8.88 -6.01 -6.44
CA THR A 117 9.89 -4.96 -6.20
C THR A 117 9.95 -3.97 -7.37
N VAL A 118 10.10 -4.48 -8.59
CA VAL A 118 10.12 -3.68 -9.82
C VAL A 118 8.81 -2.91 -10.00
N LYS A 119 7.65 -3.55 -9.78
CA LYS A 119 6.35 -2.89 -9.88
C LYS A 119 6.23 -1.71 -8.89
N GLU A 120 6.65 -1.90 -7.64
CA GLU A 120 6.57 -0.87 -6.61
C GLU A 120 7.55 0.27 -6.85
N TRP A 121 8.78 -0.03 -7.27
CA TRP A 121 9.76 1.00 -7.60
C TRP A 121 9.44 1.75 -8.89
N LEU A 122 8.91 1.08 -9.92
CA LEU A 122 8.40 1.77 -11.11
C LEU A 122 7.26 2.73 -10.75
N TYR A 123 6.37 2.34 -9.83
CA TYR A 123 5.36 3.27 -9.34
C TYR A 123 5.99 4.50 -8.67
N GLN A 124 6.92 4.32 -7.73
CA GLN A 124 7.62 5.46 -7.09
C GLN A 124 8.37 6.32 -8.11
N MET A 125 8.92 5.71 -9.15
CA MET A 125 9.64 6.44 -10.20
C MET A 125 8.72 7.19 -11.16
N LEU A 126 7.46 6.78 -11.33
CA LEU A 126 6.54 7.32 -12.35
C LEU A 126 5.41 8.17 -11.77
N MET A 127 5.10 8.05 -10.48
CA MET A 127 3.94 8.71 -9.85
C MET A 127 3.98 10.24 -9.85
N ASP A 128 5.16 10.84 -9.98
CA ASP A 128 5.33 12.30 -10.10
C ASP A 128 4.93 12.83 -11.49
N ASP A 129 5.04 12.00 -12.54
CA ASP A 129 4.84 12.42 -13.93
C ASP A 129 3.53 11.89 -14.53
N TYR A 130 3.00 10.80 -13.98
CA TYR A 130 1.83 10.09 -14.49
C TYR A 130 0.85 9.77 -13.37
N THR A 131 -0.44 9.77 -13.71
CA THR A 131 -1.46 9.07 -12.92
C THR A 131 -1.33 7.57 -13.15
N VAL A 132 -0.69 6.89 -12.20
CA VAL A 132 -0.36 5.46 -12.30
C VAL A 132 -1.42 4.60 -11.61
N THR A 133 -1.93 3.60 -12.32
CA THR A 133 -2.70 2.48 -11.73
C THR A 133 -1.82 1.23 -11.70
N ARG A 134 -1.83 0.46 -10.61
CA ARG A 134 -0.95 -0.70 -10.46
C ARG A 134 -1.60 -1.84 -9.68
N SER A 135 -1.06 -3.05 -9.79
CA SER A 135 -1.49 -4.18 -8.95
C SER A 135 -1.37 -3.82 -7.45
N PRO A 136 -2.44 -3.95 -6.64
CA PRO A 136 -2.34 -3.79 -5.21
C PRO A 136 -1.55 -4.95 -4.60
N ARG A 137 -0.58 -4.66 -3.72
CA ARG A 137 0.23 -5.68 -3.04
C ARG A 137 0.81 -6.71 -4.04
N SER A 138 0.74 -8.01 -3.77
CA SER A 138 1.19 -9.08 -4.69
C SER A 138 0.02 -9.72 -5.45
N TYR A 139 -0.93 -8.93 -5.96
CA TYR A 139 -2.08 -9.45 -6.72
C TYR A 139 -1.66 -9.82 -8.14
N ASN A 140 -1.05 -10.99 -8.28
CA ASN A 140 -0.44 -11.47 -9.54
C ASN A 140 -0.96 -12.83 -10.02
N SER A 141 -2.01 -13.37 -9.39
CA SER A 141 -2.60 -14.66 -9.73
C SER A 141 -3.77 -14.55 -10.71
N GLN A 142 -4.33 -15.71 -11.10
CA GLN A 142 -5.54 -15.85 -11.92
C GLN A 142 -6.76 -15.06 -11.43
N ILE A 143 -6.82 -14.71 -10.14
CA ILE A 143 -7.88 -13.90 -9.52
C ILE A 143 -7.37 -12.48 -9.23
N GLY A 144 -6.11 -12.34 -8.79
CA GLY A 144 -5.55 -11.04 -8.40
C GLY A 144 -5.37 -10.08 -9.58
N VAL A 145 -4.95 -10.59 -10.75
CA VAL A 145 -4.76 -9.76 -11.95
C VAL A 145 -6.06 -9.11 -12.43
N PRO A 146 -7.19 -9.83 -12.60
CA PRO A 146 -8.47 -9.21 -12.93
C PRO A 146 -8.86 -8.06 -11.99
N LEU A 147 -8.70 -8.25 -10.67
CA LEU A 147 -9.02 -7.23 -9.67
C LEU A 147 -8.06 -6.03 -9.74
N SER A 148 -6.80 -6.27 -10.13
CA SER A 148 -5.82 -5.21 -10.35
C SER A 148 -6.19 -4.34 -11.54
N VAL A 149 -6.51 -4.98 -12.66
CA VAL A 149 -6.87 -4.31 -13.92
C VAL A 149 -8.21 -3.59 -13.82
N TRP A 150 -9.16 -4.11 -13.02
CA TRP A 150 -10.40 -3.40 -12.70
C TRP A 150 -10.17 -2.05 -12.01
N GLY A 151 -9.02 -1.83 -11.40
CA GLY A 151 -8.65 -0.53 -10.81
C GLY A 151 -8.34 0.56 -11.84
N LEU A 152 -8.34 0.25 -13.14
CA LEU A 152 -8.21 1.26 -14.19
C LEU A 152 -9.43 2.20 -14.19
N TRP A 153 -9.17 3.48 -14.39
CA TRP A 153 -10.19 4.53 -14.42
C TRP A 153 -9.76 5.63 -15.41
N GLU A 154 -10.70 6.49 -15.81
CA GLU A 154 -10.57 7.43 -16.95
C GLU A 154 -9.26 8.26 -16.96
N GLN A 155 -8.75 8.64 -15.79
CA GLN A 155 -7.58 9.49 -15.64
C GLN A 155 -6.28 8.70 -15.56
N THR A 156 -6.32 7.36 -15.57
CA THR A 156 -5.11 6.54 -15.61
C THR A 156 -4.33 6.87 -16.88
N GLN A 157 -3.07 7.26 -16.71
CA GLN A 157 -2.16 7.57 -17.82
C GLN A 157 -1.20 6.42 -18.10
N ILE A 158 -0.89 5.58 -17.11
CA ILE A 158 -0.06 4.39 -17.27
C ILE A 158 -0.48 3.30 -16.26
N GLY A 159 -0.53 2.05 -16.72
CA GLY A 159 -0.80 0.87 -15.88
C GLY A 159 0.45 0.04 -15.59
N ILE A 160 0.59 -0.50 -14.38
CA ILE A 160 1.71 -1.38 -13.98
C ILE A 160 1.17 -2.64 -13.31
N PHE A 161 1.15 -3.75 -14.04
CA PHE A 161 0.54 -5.00 -13.57
C PHE A 161 1.54 -6.14 -13.58
N GLU A 162 1.62 -6.87 -12.47
CA GLU A 162 2.45 -8.07 -12.38
C GLU A 162 1.62 -9.35 -12.54
N ALA A 163 2.20 -10.33 -13.22
CA ALA A 163 1.60 -11.64 -13.46
C ALA A 163 2.55 -12.76 -13.02
N ALA A 164 1.99 -13.74 -12.32
CA ALA A 164 2.64 -14.95 -11.87
C ALA A 164 1.87 -16.17 -12.35
N ILE A 165 2.61 -17.23 -12.63
CA ILE A 165 2.09 -18.52 -13.04
C ILE A 165 2.70 -19.60 -12.16
N SER A 166 1.92 -20.65 -11.97
CA SER A 166 2.26 -21.86 -11.23
C SER A 166 2.13 -23.11 -12.11
N GLN A 167 1.30 -23.07 -13.15
CA GLN A 167 1.02 -24.17 -14.08
C GLN A 167 1.11 -23.69 -15.54
N PRO A 168 1.36 -24.60 -16.51
CA PRO A 168 1.22 -24.29 -17.94
C PRO A 168 -0.21 -23.86 -18.32
N GLY A 169 -0.33 -22.98 -19.32
CA GLY A 169 -1.61 -22.45 -19.82
C GLY A 169 -2.22 -21.32 -18.99
N GLU A 170 -1.61 -20.96 -17.86
CA GLU A 170 -2.09 -19.86 -17.00
C GLU A 170 -1.77 -18.48 -17.57
N MET A 171 -0.69 -18.32 -18.34
CA MET A 171 -0.26 -16.99 -18.78
C MET A 171 -1.16 -16.43 -19.88
N GLU A 172 -1.70 -17.29 -20.74
CA GLU A 172 -2.59 -16.89 -21.84
C GLU A 172 -3.82 -16.13 -21.31
N ALA A 173 -4.42 -16.59 -20.21
CA ALA A 173 -5.52 -15.87 -19.58
C ALA A 173 -5.08 -14.51 -19.00
N LEU A 174 -3.88 -14.43 -18.42
CA LEU A 174 -3.38 -13.18 -17.84
C LEU A 174 -2.97 -12.16 -18.91
N GLU A 175 -2.45 -12.62 -20.04
CA GLU A 175 -2.13 -11.81 -21.21
C GLU A 175 -3.39 -11.11 -21.72
N ALA A 176 -4.46 -11.87 -21.96
CA ALA A 176 -5.73 -11.33 -22.46
C ALA A 176 -6.33 -10.24 -21.53
N ILE A 177 -6.05 -10.33 -20.23
CA ILE A 177 -6.52 -9.35 -19.24
C ILE A 177 -5.61 -8.13 -19.15
N ILE A 178 -4.29 -8.32 -19.12
CA ILE A 178 -3.33 -7.21 -18.93
C ILE A 178 -3.15 -6.42 -20.22
N GLN A 179 -3.08 -7.12 -21.37
CA GLN A 179 -2.81 -6.57 -22.70
C GLN A 179 -1.63 -5.56 -22.65
N PRO A 180 -0.43 -6.03 -22.26
CA PRO A 180 0.68 -5.13 -21.99
C PRO A 180 1.21 -4.52 -23.29
N THR A 181 1.45 -3.22 -23.29
CA THR A 181 2.16 -2.56 -24.40
C THR A 181 3.67 -2.62 -24.22
N ILE A 182 4.13 -2.72 -22.97
CA ILE A 182 5.52 -2.80 -22.55
C ILE A 182 5.66 -4.04 -21.65
N GLY A 183 6.42 -5.04 -22.08
CA GLY A 183 6.75 -6.22 -21.30
C GLY A 183 8.05 -6.03 -20.51
N VAL A 184 8.06 -6.48 -19.25
CA VAL A 184 9.24 -6.52 -18.39
C VAL A 184 9.42 -7.93 -17.85
N PHE A 185 10.45 -8.61 -18.33
CA PHE A 185 10.90 -9.89 -17.81
C PHE A 185 11.99 -9.63 -16.77
N THR A 186 11.70 -9.94 -15.50
CA THR A 186 12.60 -9.66 -14.37
C THR A 186 13.70 -10.69 -14.20
N CYS A 187 13.39 -11.98 -14.08
CA CYS A 187 14.42 -13.05 -14.12
C CYS A 187 13.76 -14.42 -14.27
N LEU A 188 14.53 -15.40 -14.74
CA LEU A 188 14.13 -16.80 -14.75
C LEU A 188 14.77 -17.54 -13.56
N GLY A 189 14.06 -18.50 -12.96
CA GLY A 189 14.49 -19.10 -11.71
C GLY A 189 13.58 -20.25 -11.25
N ALA A 190 13.94 -20.90 -10.15
CA ALA A 190 13.36 -22.17 -9.69
C ALA A 190 11.90 -22.17 -9.18
N PRO A 191 11.30 -21.10 -8.62
CA PRO A 191 9.96 -21.18 -8.00
C PRO A 191 8.87 -21.74 -8.92
N HIS A 192 8.13 -22.78 -8.49
CA HIS A 192 7.12 -23.52 -9.28
C HIS A 192 7.66 -24.37 -10.44
N GLN A 193 8.97 -24.62 -10.51
CA GLN A 193 9.56 -25.46 -11.57
C GLN A 193 8.98 -26.88 -11.59
N GLU A 194 8.49 -27.40 -10.46
CA GLU A 194 7.93 -28.75 -10.33
C GLU A 194 6.74 -29.03 -11.25
N ASN A 195 6.04 -28.00 -11.71
CA ASN A 195 4.90 -28.12 -12.62
C ASN A 195 5.26 -27.91 -14.10
N PHE A 196 6.55 -27.72 -14.41
CA PHE A 196 7.06 -27.52 -15.76
C PHE A 196 8.12 -28.57 -16.10
N ASP A 197 8.02 -29.15 -17.28
CA ASP A 197 8.93 -30.15 -17.83
C ASP A 197 10.36 -29.64 -17.97
N SER A 198 10.53 -28.32 -18.18
CA SER A 198 11.84 -27.68 -18.34
C SER A 198 11.82 -26.20 -17.99
N MET A 199 13.01 -25.61 -17.82
CA MET A 199 13.16 -24.17 -17.58
C MET A 199 12.77 -23.38 -18.85
N GLU A 200 13.03 -23.95 -20.03
CA GLU A 200 12.62 -23.44 -21.33
C GLU A 200 11.10 -23.39 -21.48
N GLN A 201 10.38 -24.46 -21.12
CA GLN A 201 8.91 -24.48 -21.18
C GLN A 201 8.33 -23.38 -20.28
N LYS A 202 8.87 -23.23 -19.06
CA LYS A 202 8.47 -22.18 -18.14
C LYS A 202 8.79 -20.78 -18.67
N CYS A 203 9.93 -20.60 -19.32
CA CYS A 203 10.29 -19.35 -19.98
C CYS A 203 9.31 -19.01 -21.10
N ARG A 204 9.00 -19.97 -21.98
CA ARG A 204 8.02 -19.78 -23.07
C ARG A 204 6.64 -19.44 -22.54
N GLU A 205 6.17 -20.14 -21.49
CA GLU A 205 4.91 -19.83 -20.84
C GLU A 205 4.90 -18.39 -20.28
N LYS A 206 5.99 -17.94 -19.64
CA LYS A 206 6.11 -16.55 -19.16
C LYS A 206 6.12 -15.52 -20.28
N LEU A 207 6.81 -15.83 -21.38
CA LEU A 207 6.93 -14.94 -22.55
C LEU A 207 5.60 -14.73 -23.26
N ARG A 208 4.62 -15.65 -23.12
CA ARG A 208 3.26 -15.46 -23.65
C ARG A 208 2.64 -14.14 -23.20
N LEU A 209 2.94 -13.67 -21.98
CA LEU A 209 2.47 -12.37 -21.48
C LEU A 209 2.80 -11.21 -22.44
N PHE A 210 3.85 -11.34 -23.23
CA PHE A 210 4.40 -10.25 -24.04
C PHE A 210 4.18 -10.46 -25.54
N GLN A 211 3.46 -11.50 -25.95
CA GLN A 211 3.37 -11.88 -27.37
C GLN A 211 2.90 -10.72 -28.28
N ASP A 212 1.97 -9.91 -27.79
CA ASP A 212 1.39 -8.76 -28.50
C ASP A 212 1.93 -7.40 -28.02
N ALA A 213 2.93 -7.41 -27.13
CA ALA A 213 3.55 -6.19 -26.63
C ALA A 213 4.37 -5.48 -27.73
N ARG A 214 4.43 -4.15 -27.67
CA ARG A 214 5.24 -3.35 -28.62
C ARG A 214 6.71 -3.35 -28.25
N THR A 215 7.04 -3.58 -26.99
CA THR A 215 8.40 -3.56 -26.48
C THR A 215 8.56 -4.60 -25.38
N LEU A 216 9.68 -5.30 -25.36
CA LEU A 216 10.04 -6.26 -24.33
C LEU A 216 11.42 -5.93 -23.77
N ILE A 217 11.45 -5.66 -22.46
CA ILE A 217 12.65 -5.50 -21.65
C ILE A 217 12.96 -6.84 -20.99
N TYR A 218 14.12 -7.44 -21.27
CA TYR A 218 14.43 -8.82 -20.87
C TYR A 218 15.89 -9.02 -20.44
N PRO A 219 16.19 -10.02 -19.58
CA PRO A 219 17.55 -10.31 -19.13
C PRO A 219 18.35 -10.97 -20.25
N ALA A 220 19.19 -10.20 -20.94
CA ALA A 220 19.96 -10.74 -22.05
C ALA A 220 21.09 -11.68 -21.61
N ASP A 221 21.54 -11.53 -20.36
CA ASP A 221 22.59 -12.37 -19.77
C ASP A 221 22.10 -13.78 -19.41
N ASP A 222 20.78 -14.02 -19.39
CA ASP A 222 20.21 -15.35 -19.16
C ASP A 222 20.11 -16.11 -20.50
N PRO A 223 20.92 -17.17 -20.72
CA PRO A 223 20.97 -17.86 -22.01
C PRO A 223 19.63 -18.53 -22.36
N THR A 224 18.88 -19.00 -21.37
CA THR A 224 17.58 -19.65 -21.58
C THR A 224 16.55 -18.60 -21.99
N VAL A 225 16.52 -17.44 -21.33
CA VAL A 225 15.60 -16.36 -21.71
C VAL A 225 15.94 -15.82 -23.09
N SER A 226 17.21 -15.51 -23.36
CA SER A 226 17.65 -15.00 -24.66
C SER A 226 17.28 -15.96 -25.80
N LYS A 227 17.54 -17.26 -25.64
CA LYS A 227 17.13 -18.28 -26.60
C LYS A 227 15.62 -18.32 -26.80
N CYS A 228 14.82 -18.31 -25.72
CA CYS A 228 13.36 -18.35 -25.84
C CYS A 228 12.78 -17.08 -26.48
N VAL A 229 13.39 -15.90 -26.26
CA VAL A 229 13.00 -14.65 -26.91
C VAL A 229 13.30 -14.70 -28.42
N GLU A 230 14.45 -15.24 -28.82
CA GLU A 230 14.80 -15.46 -30.22
C GLU A 230 13.83 -16.45 -30.90
N GLU A 231 13.55 -17.59 -30.25
CA GLU A 231 12.59 -18.60 -30.74
C GLU A 231 11.16 -18.07 -30.87
N MET A 232 10.75 -17.16 -29.97
CA MET A 232 9.44 -16.51 -30.03
C MET A 232 9.27 -15.62 -31.26
N GLY A 233 10.36 -15.15 -31.86
CA GLY A 233 10.30 -14.27 -33.03
C GLY A 233 9.58 -12.96 -32.73
N PHE A 234 9.88 -12.33 -31.58
CA PHE A 234 9.22 -11.10 -31.14
C PHE A 234 9.33 -10.00 -32.20
N GLN A 235 8.18 -9.49 -32.66
CA GLN A 235 8.11 -8.49 -33.73
C GLN A 235 8.33 -7.05 -33.22
N GLY A 236 8.18 -6.82 -31.92
CA GLY A 236 8.35 -5.52 -31.29
C GLY A 236 9.80 -5.15 -31.00
N LYS A 237 9.99 -4.03 -30.30
CA LYS A 237 11.32 -3.57 -29.88
C LYS A 237 11.85 -4.40 -28.71
N LEU A 238 12.98 -5.06 -28.91
CA LEU A 238 13.73 -5.73 -27.84
C LEU A 238 14.68 -4.74 -27.15
N ILE A 239 14.66 -4.71 -25.82
CA ILE A 239 15.56 -3.91 -25.01
C ILE A 239 16.23 -4.84 -23.99
N PRO A 240 17.52 -5.17 -24.16
CA PRO A 240 18.22 -5.98 -23.19
C PRO A 240 18.48 -5.17 -21.91
N TRP A 241 18.37 -5.83 -20.76
CA TRP A 241 18.99 -5.37 -19.52
C TRP A 241 20.00 -6.43 -19.04
N HIS A 242 21.02 -5.97 -18.33
CA HIS A 242 22.15 -6.80 -17.90
C HIS A 242 22.28 -6.77 -16.38
N SER A 243 22.69 -7.90 -15.78
CA SER A 243 22.96 -7.95 -14.35
C SER A 243 24.13 -7.03 -14.01
N THR A 244 23.96 -6.29 -12.92
CA THR A 244 24.99 -5.41 -12.38
C THR A 244 26.10 -6.17 -11.67
N GLY A 245 25.88 -7.46 -11.38
CA GLY A 245 26.73 -8.28 -10.51
C GLY A 245 26.74 -7.84 -9.04
N LYS A 246 25.94 -6.83 -8.67
CA LYS A 246 25.90 -6.25 -7.32
C LYS A 246 24.75 -6.78 -6.47
N GLY A 247 23.91 -7.66 -7.02
CA GLY A 247 22.81 -8.34 -6.34
C GLY A 247 21.45 -7.99 -6.92
N ALA A 248 20.44 -8.81 -6.61
CA ALA A 248 19.12 -8.73 -7.26
C ALA A 248 18.40 -7.38 -7.07
N LEU A 249 18.61 -6.67 -5.94
CA LEU A 249 18.02 -5.34 -5.75
C LEU A 249 18.64 -4.28 -6.67
N GLU A 250 19.94 -4.38 -6.97
CA GLU A 250 20.56 -3.47 -7.93
C GLU A 250 20.15 -3.83 -9.36
N ASP A 251 19.93 -5.10 -9.64
CA ASP A 251 19.36 -5.56 -10.91
C ASP A 251 17.91 -5.09 -11.08
N ASP A 252 17.08 -5.17 -10.03
CA ASP A 252 15.71 -4.61 -10.01
C ASP A 252 15.73 -3.09 -10.26
N LYS A 253 16.72 -2.35 -9.72
CA LYS A 253 16.92 -0.91 -10.03
C LYS A 253 17.33 -0.68 -11.47
N GLU A 254 18.19 -1.52 -12.04
CA GLU A 254 18.61 -1.40 -13.44
C GLU A 254 17.44 -1.67 -14.41
N ILE A 255 16.58 -2.62 -14.08
CA ILE A 255 15.31 -2.83 -14.79
C ILE A 255 14.47 -1.56 -14.74
N CYS A 256 14.29 -0.96 -13.55
CA CYS A 256 13.51 0.27 -13.40
C CYS A 256 14.13 1.45 -14.18
N ARG A 257 15.45 1.60 -14.14
CA ARG A 257 16.21 2.59 -14.92
C ARG A 257 15.96 2.40 -16.42
N THR A 258 16.02 1.17 -16.90
CA THR A 258 15.82 0.82 -18.32
C THR A 258 14.41 1.16 -18.79
N VAL A 259 13.39 0.81 -18.00
CA VAL A 259 11.99 1.18 -18.28
C VAL A 259 11.81 2.70 -18.31
N CYS A 260 12.31 3.43 -17.32
CA CYS A 260 12.16 4.88 -17.26
C CYS A 260 12.88 5.59 -18.42
N ARG A 261 14.05 5.10 -18.81
CA ARG A 261 14.76 5.60 -20.00
C ARG A 261 13.97 5.34 -21.28
N TYR A 262 13.37 4.16 -21.40
CA TYR A 262 12.50 3.85 -22.54
C TYR A 262 11.28 4.78 -22.62
N LEU A 263 10.72 5.16 -21.47
CA LEU A 263 9.63 6.14 -21.38
C LEU A 263 10.09 7.59 -21.62
N GLY A 264 11.38 7.82 -21.87
CA GLY A 264 11.93 9.15 -22.18
C GLY A 264 12.32 9.99 -20.98
N MET A 265 12.40 9.40 -19.77
CA MET A 265 12.82 10.11 -18.57
C MET A 265 14.32 10.48 -18.64
N PRO A 266 14.71 11.74 -18.36
CA PRO A 266 16.12 12.14 -18.37
C PRO A 266 16.95 11.41 -17.30
N GLU A 267 18.19 11.04 -17.63
CA GLU A 267 19.07 10.25 -16.74
C GLU A 267 19.32 10.93 -15.39
N GLY A 268 19.39 12.27 -15.35
CA GLY A 268 19.50 13.03 -14.10
C GLY A 268 18.32 12.84 -13.15
N VAL A 269 17.09 12.79 -13.70
CA VAL A 269 15.86 12.53 -12.93
C VAL A 269 15.81 11.08 -12.49
N ILE A 270 16.17 10.14 -13.36
CA ILE A 270 16.23 8.71 -13.03
C ILE A 270 17.19 8.48 -11.84
N ALA A 271 18.40 9.03 -11.90
CA ALA A 271 19.39 8.89 -10.83
C ALA A 271 18.87 9.47 -9.49
N GLN A 272 18.22 10.64 -9.54
CA GLN A 272 17.62 11.26 -8.37
C GLN A 272 16.50 10.41 -7.76
N ARG A 273 15.58 9.88 -8.58
CA ARG A 273 14.46 9.06 -8.10
C ARG A 273 14.93 7.70 -7.58
N ILE A 274 15.90 7.05 -8.23
CA ILE A 274 16.51 5.80 -7.74
C ILE A 274 17.13 5.98 -6.34
N ALA A 275 17.77 7.11 -6.08
CA ALA A 275 18.39 7.38 -4.78
C ALA A 275 17.37 7.53 -3.63
N ARG A 276 16.09 7.75 -3.95
CA ARG A 276 15.00 7.94 -2.98
C ARG A 276 14.07 6.74 -2.87
N LEU A 277 14.36 5.65 -3.59
CA LEU A 277 13.51 4.46 -3.58
C LEU A 277 13.40 3.89 -2.17
N GLU A 278 12.16 3.76 -1.71
CA GLU A 278 11.86 3.15 -0.43
C GLU A 278 11.85 1.61 -0.54
N PRO A 279 12.29 0.88 0.50
CA PRO A 279 12.16 -0.57 0.54
C PRO A 279 10.70 -1.01 0.42
N VAL A 280 10.45 -2.09 -0.32
CA VAL A 280 9.11 -2.66 -0.48
C VAL A 280 8.76 -3.54 0.72
N ALA A 281 7.63 -3.25 1.38
CA ALA A 281 7.11 -4.07 2.48
C ALA A 281 7.06 -5.57 2.10
N MET A 282 7.48 -6.45 3.03
CA MET A 282 7.60 -7.92 2.90
C MET A 282 8.89 -8.50 2.27
N ARG A 283 9.90 -7.68 1.90
CA ARG A 283 11.23 -8.17 1.48
C ARG A 283 12.34 -7.48 2.27
N LEU A 284 13.21 -8.28 2.90
CA LEU A 284 14.30 -7.80 3.77
C LEU A 284 13.84 -6.71 4.75
N GLU A 285 12.62 -6.85 5.25
CA GLU A 285 11.95 -5.88 6.10
C GLU A 285 12.66 -5.86 7.46
N VAL A 286 13.12 -4.68 7.88
CA VAL A 286 13.85 -4.54 9.13
C VAL A 286 12.89 -4.05 10.20
N LYS A 287 12.74 -4.82 11.27
CA LYS A 287 11.87 -4.50 12.39
C LYS A 287 12.62 -4.48 13.70
N SER A 288 12.15 -3.67 14.64
CA SER A 288 12.62 -3.72 16.03
C SER A 288 12.13 -5.00 16.69
N GLY A 289 13.06 -5.81 17.21
CA GLY A 289 12.78 -7.04 17.93
C GLY A 289 12.86 -6.84 19.45
N ARG A 290 12.14 -7.67 20.20
CA ARG A 290 12.16 -7.67 21.66
C ARG A 290 13.58 -7.91 22.18
N ASN A 291 13.87 -7.31 23.32
CA ASN A 291 15.10 -7.50 24.07
C ASN A 291 16.39 -7.12 23.32
N GLY A 292 16.35 -5.97 22.64
CA GLY A 292 17.50 -5.44 21.90
C GLY A 292 17.85 -6.26 20.66
N CYS A 293 16.87 -6.98 20.09
CA CYS A 293 17.05 -7.68 18.83
C CYS A 293 16.66 -6.79 17.66
N THR A 294 17.26 -7.01 16.50
CA THR A 294 16.81 -6.46 15.22
C THR A 294 16.37 -7.62 14.36
N LEU A 295 15.17 -7.56 13.80
CA LEU A 295 14.64 -8.60 12.93
C LEU A 295 14.83 -8.18 11.48
N ILE A 296 15.32 -9.10 10.65
CA ILE A 296 15.33 -8.96 9.19
C ILE A 296 14.38 -10.03 8.68
N ASN A 297 13.19 -9.60 8.27
CA ASN A 297 12.13 -10.47 7.82
C ASN A 297 12.18 -10.64 6.29
N ASP A 298 12.49 -11.85 5.84
CA ASP A 298 12.46 -12.26 4.44
C ASP A 298 11.71 -13.60 4.29
N SER A 299 10.61 -13.74 5.05
CA SER A 299 9.78 -14.93 5.09
C SER A 299 8.74 -14.93 3.96
N TYR A 300 9.13 -15.42 2.78
CA TYR A 300 8.15 -15.69 1.71
C TYR A 300 8.70 -16.63 0.65
N ASN A 301 9.94 -16.39 0.23
CA ASN A 301 10.68 -17.23 -0.71
C ASN A 301 11.90 -17.84 -0.01
N SER A 302 12.16 -19.12 -0.25
CA SER A 302 13.30 -19.85 0.31
C SER A 302 14.00 -20.59 -0.84
N ASP A 303 14.86 -19.85 -1.53
CA ASP A 303 15.79 -20.36 -2.55
C ASP A 303 17.22 -19.93 -2.22
N LEU A 304 18.21 -20.63 -2.81
CA LEU A 304 19.64 -20.47 -2.50
C LEU A 304 20.14 -19.04 -2.77
N GLY A 305 19.74 -18.43 -3.88
CA GLY A 305 20.14 -17.07 -4.26
C GLY A 305 19.51 -16.02 -3.35
N SER A 306 18.23 -16.18 -3.04
CA SER A 306 17.52 -15.29 -2.12
C SER A 306 18.07 -15.34 -0.70
N LEU A 307 18.59 -16.49 -0.25
CA LEU A 307 19.28 -16.62 1.04
C LEU A 307 20.61 -15.87 1.05
N ASP A 308 21.43 -15.97 0.00
CA ASP A 308 22.71 -15.26 -0.06
C ASP A 308 22.51 -13.74 0.01
N ILE A 309 21.49 -13.21 -0.70
CA ILE A 309 21.11 -11.79 -0.64
C ILE A 309 20.76 -11.38 0.79
N ALA A 310 19.94 -12.18 1.46
CA ALA A 310 19.51 -11.87 2.82
C ALA A 310 20.66 -11.92 3.83
N LEU A 311 21.60 -12.85 3.67
CA LEU A 311 22.81 -12.95 4.47
C LEU A 311 23.78 -11.80 4.20
N ASP A 312 23.98 -11.40 2.95
CA ASP A 312 24.78 -10.23 2.58
C ASP A 312 24.20 -8.96 3.21
N PHE A 313 22.88 -8.75 3.09
CA PHE A 313 22.18 -7.63 3.71
C PHE A 313 22.37 -7.59 5.23
N MET A 314 22.20 -8.73 5.92
CA MET A 314 22.46 -8.84 7.36
C MET A 314 23.92 -8.51 7.71
N SER A 315 24.88 -8.97 6.90
CA SER A 315 26.31 -8.74 7.14
C SER A 315 26.71 -7.26 7.00
N ARG A 316 26.04 -6.51 6.12
CA ARG A 316 26.38 -5.11 5.78
C ARG A 316 25.79 -4.06 6.72
N ARG A 317 24.85 -4.41 7.62
CA ARG A 317 24.22 -3.44 8.54
C ARG A 317 25.25 -2.78 9.47
N PRO A 318 25.17 -1.45 9.72
CA PRO A 318 26.11 -0.68 10.54
C PRO A 318 25.85 -0.72 12.06
N GLU A 319 24.74 -1.30 12.53
CA GLU A 319 24.38 -1.49 13.96
C GLU A 319 25.29 -2.54 14.68
N ARG A 320 26.60 -2.50 14.40
CA ARG A 320 27.53 -3.64 14.44
C ARG A 320 28.17 -3.94 15.78
N GLU A 321 28.24 -3.01 16.71
CA GLU A 321 29.05 -3.21 17.90
C GLU A 321 28.30 -4.01 18.97
N GLY A 322 28.57 -5.32 19.02
CA GLY A 322 28.19 -6.19 20.13
C GLY A 322 26.99 -7.13 19.91
N LEU A 323 26.27 -7.06 18.79
CA LEU A 323 25.11 -7.94 18.53
C LEU A 323 25.52 -9.28 17.88
N SER A 324 24.98 -10.39 18.39
CA SER A 324 25.16 -11.71 17.76
C SER A 324 24.25 -11.89 16.54
N ARG A 325 24.74 -12.59 15.50
CA ARG A 325 23.95 -12.86 14.27
C ARG A 325 23.32 -14.24 14.30
N VAL A 326 22.00 -14.29 14.14
CA VAL A 326 21.20 -15.51 14.18
C VAL A 326 20.46 -15.67 12.85
N LEU A 327 20.57 -16.83 12.24
CA LEU A 327 19.79 -17.23 11.06
C LEU A 327 18.70 -18.20 11.49
N VAL A 328 17.44 -17.85 11.25
CA VAL A 328 16.31 -18.77 11.33
C VAL A 328 15.94 -19.16 9.91
N LEU A 329 16.12 -20.44 9.57
CA LEU A 329 16.04 -20.93 8.20
C LEU A 329 15.02 -22.08 8.10
N SER A 330 14.08 -22.01 7.15
CA SER A 330 13.24 -23.16 6.80
C SER A 330 13.91 -24.07 5.78
N ASP A 331 13.33 -25.25 5.52
CA ASP A 331 13.70 -26.03 4.34
C ASP A 331 13.69 -25.16 3.07
N ILE A 332 14.66 -25.41 2.21
CA ILE A 332 14.82 -24.74 0.92
C ILE A 332 14.33 -25.69 -0.16
N GLN A 333 13.34 -25.27 -0.94
CA GLN A 333 12.85 -26.04 -2.07
C GLN A 333 13.61 -25.62 -3.34
N GLN A 334 14.82 -26.15 -3.49
CA GLN A 334 15.67 -25.91 -4.66
C GLN A 334 15.70 -27.17 -5.54
N THR A 335 15.13 -27.07 -6.74
CA THR A 335 15.14 -28.16 -7.73
C THR A 335 16.51 -28.28 -8.40
N GLY A 336 16.90 -29.51 -8.75
CA GLY A 336 18.14 -29.78 -9.52
C GLY A 336 19.43 -29.87 -8.70
N ILE A 337 19.37 -29.68 -7.38
CA ILE A 337 20.53 -29.84 -6.47
C ILE A 337 20.18 -30.87 -5.40
N PRO A 338 21.00 -31.93 -5.20
CA PRO A 338 20.79 -32.87 -4.10
C PRO A 338 20.79 -32.16 -2.74
N ALA A 339 19.86 -32.52 -1.85
CA ALA A 339 19.66 -31.86 -0.55
C ALA A 339 20.97 -31.74 0.27
N ARG A 340 21.82 -32.77 0.26
CA ARG A 340 23.12 -32.75 0.94
C ARG A 340 24.05 -31.67 0.37
N THR A 341 24.12 -31.55 -0.96
CA THR A 341 24.93 -30.53 -1.64
C THR A 341 24.38 -29.13 -1.36
N LEU A 342 23.07 -28.97 -1.46
CA LEU A 342 22.35 -27.73 -1.14
C LEU A 342 22.68 -27.25 0.28
N TYR A 343 22.46 -28.09 1.29
CA TYR A 343 22.64 -27.70 2.68
C TYR A 343 24.11 -27.58 3.11
N THR A 344 25.03 -28.27 2.44
CA THR A 344 26.48 -28.02 2.60
C THR A 344 26.82 -26.60 2.15
N HIS A 345 26.27 -26.17 1.00
CA HIS A 345 26.49 -24.81 0.50
C HIS A 345 25.87 -23.75 1.42
N VAL A 346 24.63 -23.97 1.88
CA VAL A 346 23.95 -23.12 2.87
C VAL A 346 24.78 -22.95 4.15
N SER A 347 25.29 -24.07 4.69
CA SER A 347 26.14 -24.10 5.87
C SER A 347 27.41 -23.26 5.68
N GLN A 348 28.06 -23.37 4.52
CA GLN A 348 29.25 -22.59 4.19
C GLN A 348 28.95 -21.10 4.02
N MET A 349 27.89 -20.74 3.29
CA MET A 349 27.47 -19.34 3.09
C MET A 349 27.20 -18.65 4.43
N ALA A 350 26.44 -19.29 5.33
CA ALA A 350 26.14 -18.72 6.64
C ALA A 350 27.42 -18.43 7.45
N ARG A 351 28.43 -19.32 7.39
CA ARG A 351 29.74 -19.07 8.04
C ARG A 351 30.49 -17.89 7.43
N GLN A 352 30.60 -17.87 6.11
CA GLN A 352 31.32 -16.81 5.39
C GLN A 352 30.72 -15.43 5.65
N ARG A 353 29.39 -15.38 5.85
CA ARG A 353 28.63 -14.16 6.16
C ARG A 353 28.61 -13.80 7.65
N GLY A 354 29.36 -14.55 8.49
CA GLY A 354 29.55 -14.25 9.90
C GLY A 354 28.33 -14.52 10.79
N VAL A 355 27.50 -15.51 10.43
CA VAL A 355 26.40 -16.00 11.27
C VAL A 355 26.98 -16.75 12.47
N GLY A 356 26.53 -16.40 13.67
CA GLY A 356 26.98 -17.05 14.91
C GLY A 356 26.10 -18.20 15.36
N ARG A 357 24.81 -18.22 14.97
CA ARG A 357 23.86 -19.28 15.31
C ARG A 357 22.87 -19.56 14.19
N ILE A 358 22.50 -20.81 13.98
CA ILE A 358 21.47 -21.25 13.05
C ILE A 358 20.35 -21.98 13.81
N MET A 359 19.11 -21.61 13.51
CA MET A 359 17.89 -22.32 13.93
C MET A 359 17.20 -22.85 12.67
N ALA A 360 17.46 -24.13 12.38
CA ALA A 360 17.04 -24.80 11.16
C ALA A 360 15.69 -25.51 11.36
N VAL A 361 14.69 -25.19 10.54
CA VAL A 361 13.32 -25.68 10.70
C VAL A 361 12.86 -26.44 9.45
N GLY A 362 12.63 -27.74 9.60
CA GLY A 362 12.00 -28.56 8.60
C GLY A 362 12.60 -29.97 8.47
N PRO A 363 11.84 -30.90 7.88
CA PRO A 363 12.26 -32.28 7.71
C PRO A 363 13.53 -32.45 6.87
N ALA A 364 13.72 -31.65 5.82
CA ALA A 364 14.88 -31.79 4.94
C ALA A 364 16.18 -31.28 5.61
N LEU A 365 16.11 -30.19 6.37
CA LEU A 365 17.20 -29.74 7.23
C LEU A 365 17.51 -30.77 8.33
N CYS A 366 16.48 -31.34 8.95
CA CYS A 366 16.63 -32.39 9.97
C CYS A 366 17.26 -33.68 9.44
N SER A 367 17.02 -34.06 8.19
CA SER A 367 17.67 -35.22 7.57
C SER A 367 19.11 -34.94 7.12
N CYS A 368 19.48 -33.67 6.99
CA CYS A 368 20.80 -33.23 6.51
C CYS A 368 21.68 -32.61 7.63
N LYS A 369 21.46 -32.98 8.90
CA LYS A 369 22.20 -32.45 10.06
C LYS A 369 23.72 -32.53 9.91
N ASP A 370 24.22 -33.58 9.31
CA ASP A 370 25.66 -33.80 9.09
C ASP A 370 26.31 -32.69 8.25
N CYS A 371 25.55 -32.01 7.39
CA CYS A 371 26.04 -30.86 6.60
C CYS A 371 26.41 -29.65 7.48
N PHE A 372 25.92 -29.64 8.72
CA PHE A 372 26.17 -28.60 9.70
C PHE A 372 27.03 -29.10 10.87
N ALA A 373 27.66 -30.29 10.77
CA ALA A 373 28.41 -30.90 11.88
C ALA A 373 29.46 -29.97 12.50
N GLY A 374 30.13 -29.15 11.69
CA GLY A 374 31.13 -28.21 12.20
C GLY A 374 30.57 -27.09 13.08
N TRP A 375 29.25 -26.87 13.13
CA TRP A 375 28.62 -25.79 13.90
C TRP A 375 28.43 -26.16 15.37
N GLY A 376 28.50 -27.45 15.73
CA GLY A 376 28.24 -27.94 17.08
C GLY A 376 26.91 -27.40 17.63
N ASP A 377 26.92 -26.93 18.87
CA ASP A 377 25.74 -26.38 19.58
C ASP A 377 25.23 -25.04 19.02
N SER A 378 25.92 -24.47 18.03
CA SER A 378 25.51 -23.24 17.35
C SER A 378 24.50 -23.49 16.22
N CYS A 379 24.22 -24.75 15.86
CA CYS A 379 23.14 -25.09 14.92
C CYS A 379 22.13 -26.02 15.60
N THR A 380 20.86 -25.59 15.67
CA THR A 380 19.77 -26.36 16.28
C THR A 380 18.71 -26.66 15.25
N PHE A 381 18.12 -27.85 15.31
CA PHE A 381 17.19 -28.36 14.31
C PHE A 381 15.81 -28.64 14.91
N TYR A 382 14.78 -28.25 14.17
CA TYR A 382 13.37 -28.39 14.57
C TYR A 382 12.59 -29.01 13.43
N ALA A 383 11.68 -29.94 13.72
CA ALA A 383 10.83 -30.56 12.68
C ALA A 383 9.75 -29.58 12.16
N SER A 384 9.37 -28.58 12.96
CA SER A 384 8.36 -27.58 12.59
C SER A 384 8.53 -26.25 13.30
N THR A 385 7.92 -25.19 12.76
CA THR A 385 7.88 -23.86 13.37
C THR A 385 7.30 -23.89 14.79
N ARG A 386 6.31 -24.75 15.03
CA ARG A 386 5.70 -24.92 16.37
C ARG A 386 6.70 -25.43 17.40
N GLU A 387 7.61 -26.31 16.99
CA GLU A 387 8.65 -26.84 17.86
C GLU A 387 9.69 -25.76 18.20
N LEU A 388 10.16 -25.02 17.18
CA LEU A 388 11.03 -23.86 17.38
C LEU A 388 10.43 -22.85 18.37
N LEU A 389 9.16 -22.47 18.21
CA LEU A 389 8.50 -21.47 19.06
C LEU A 389 8.40 -21.89 20.54
N ARG A 390 8.44 -23.20 20.82
CA ARG A 390 8.41 -23.77 22.18
C ARG A 390 9.80 -23.91 22.80
N ASP A 391 10.84 -23.83 21.98
CA ASP A 391 12.20 -24.05 22.43
C ASP A 391 12.73 -22.90 23.31
N LYS A 392 13.52 -23.26 24.32
CA LYS A 392 14.06 -22.29 25.28
C LYS A 392 15.13 -21.39 24.66
N LEU A 393 15.97 -21.91 23.75
CA LEU A 393 16.99 -21.12 23.06
C LEU A 393 16.34 -20.02 22.23
N PHE A 394 15.22 -20.32 21.57
CA PHE A 394 14.45 -19.33 20.83
C PHE A 394 13.88 -18.23 21.74
N GLN A 395 13.29 -18.60 22.87
CA GLN A 395 12.71 -17.65 23.82
C GLN A 395 13.76 -16.78 24.53
N GLN A 396 15.01 -17.25 24.58
CA GLN A 396 16.15 -16.58 25.21
C GLN A 396 17.00 -15.77 24.21
N LEU A 397 16.57 -15.58 22.96
CA LEU A 397 17.28 -14.70 22.02
C LEU A 397 17.26 -13.25 22.52
N ARG A 398 18.44 -12.65 22.69
CA ARG A 398 18.66 -11.29 23.21
C ARG A 398 19.80 -10.64 22.42
N HIS A 399 19.81 -9.32 22.31
CA HIS A 399 20.93 -8.56 21.73
C HIS A 399 21.47 -9.16 20.42
N SER A 400 20.57 -9.48 19.49
CA SER A 400 20.90 -10.22 18.26
C SER A 400 20.27 -9.61 17.02
N ILE A 401 20.97 -9.69 15.89
CA ILE A 401 20.37 -9.49 14.57
C ILE A 401 19.87 -10.86 14.11
N ILE A 402 18.55 -10.97 13.90
CA ILE A 402 17.88 -12.23 13.58
C ILE A 402 17.35 -12.14 12.15
N LEU A 403 17.97 -12.88 11.23
CA LEU A 403 17.46 -13.06 9.87
C LEU A 403 16.46 -14.22 9.85
N ILE A 404 15.22 -13.92 9.47
CA ILE A 404 14.14 -14.90 9.35
C ILE A 404 13.93 -15.18 7.86
N LYS A 405 14.36 -16.36 7.41
CA LYS A 405 14.30 -16.79 6.01
C LYS A 405 13.54 -18.09 5.89
N GLY A 406 12.40 -18.08 5.19
CA GLY A 406 11.64 -19.30 5.03
C GLY A 406 10.59 -19.28 3.93
N ALA A 407 10.21 -20.48 3.50
CA ALA A 407 9.17 -20.69 2.51
C ALA A 407 7.81 -20.44 3.16
N ARG A 408 6.86 -19.95 2.36
CA ARG A 408 5.51 -19.59 2.82
C ARG A 408 4.77 -20.70 3.59
N SER A 409 5.03 -21.98 3.27
CA SER A 409 4.42 -23.13 3.94
C SER A 409 4.85 -23.33 5.40
N PHE A 410 5.95 -22.71 5.83
CA PHE A 410 6.46 -22.84 7.20
C PHE A 410 5.87 -21.81 8.16
N HIS A 411 5.07 -20.87 7.68
CA HIS A 411 4.36 -19.91 8.53
C HIS A 411 5.29 -19.08 9.46
N PHE A 412 6.44 -18.65 8.93
CA PHE A 412 7.44 -17.90 9.70
C PHE A 412 6.96 -16.51 10.15
N GLU A 413 5.81 -16.03 9.67
CA GLU A 413 5.10 -14.89 10.27
C GLU A 413 4.90 -15.04 11.78
N GLN A 414 4.69 -16.28 12.26
CA GLN A 414 4.54 -16.57 13.70
C GLN A 414 5.83 -16.34 14.49
N ILE A 415 6.99 -16.51 13.85
CA ILE A 415 8.30 -16.24 14.44
C ILE A 415 8.49 -14.73 14.56
N THR A 416 8.19 -14.01 13.48
CA THR A 416 8.21 -12.54 13.45
C THR A 416 7.30 -11.97 14.54
N ASP A 417 6.03 -12.38 14.60
CA ASP A 417 5.06 -11.93 15.62
C ASP A 417 5.53 -12.15 17.07
N ARG A 418 6.28 -13.23 17.30
CA ARG A 418 6.76 -13.61 18.63
C ARG A 418 7.99 -12.81 19.05
N LEU A 419 8.88 -12.52 18.10
CA LEU A 419 10.12 -11.79 18.33
C LEU A 419 9.95 -10.28 18.17
N GLU A 420 8.97 -9.81 17.41
CA GLU A 420 8.76 -8.39 17.13
C GLU A 420 8.44 -7.64 18.41
N GLN A 421 9.13 -6.51 18.59
CA GLN A 421 8.80 -5.55 19.62
C GLN A 421 7.47 -4.94 19.22
N LYS A 422 6.40 -5.33 19.93
CA LYS A 422 5.07 -4.75 19.72
C LYS A 422 5.07 -3.30 20.19
N VAL A 423 5.57 -2.40 19.36
CA VAL A 423 5.17 -0.99 19.40
C VAL A 423 3.73 -1.01 18.91
N HIS A 424 2.78 -0.73 19.78
CA HIS A 424 1.38 -0.71 19.37
C HIS A 424 1.17 0.55 18.54
N GLU A 425 1.31 0.45 17.21
CA GLU A 425 0.88 1.53 16.31
C GLU A 425 -0.45 1.15 15.66
N THR A 426 -1.50 1.80 16.15
CA THR A 426 -2.71 2.00 15.37
C THR A 426 -2.37 2.97 14.25
N ILE A 427 -2.34 2.49 13.00
CA ILE A 427 -2.01 3.33 11.84
C ILE A 427 -3.29 3.99 11.31
N LEU A 428 -3.26 5.32 11.19
CA LEU A 428 -4.27 6.13 10.51
C LEU A 428 -3.64 6.72 9.25
N GLU A 429 -4.09 6.29 8.07
CA GLU A 429 -3.66 6.86 6.79
C GLU A 429 -4.57 8.02 6.39
N VAL A 430 -3.96 9.17 6.09
CA VAL A 430 -4.67 10.41 5.80
C VAL A 430 -4.40 10.84 4.37
N ASN A 431 -5.43 10.77 3.52
CA ASN A 431 -5.33 11.17 2.13
C ASN A 431 -5.57 12.68 1.98
N LEU A 432 -4.49 13.46 1.88
CA LEU A 432 -4.55 14.92 1.70
C LEU A 432 -5.23 15.33 0.39
N GLY A 433 -5.13 14.53 -0.68
CA GLY A 433 -5.85 14.75 -1.92
C GLY A 433 -7.37 14.64 -1.75
N ALA A 434 -7.84 13.73 -0.90
CA ALA A 434 -9.26 13.64 -0.53
C ALA A 434 -9.72 14.86 0.27
N VAL A 435 -8.87 15.40 1.15
CA VAL A 435 -9.14 16.67 1.85
C VAL A 435 -9.31 17.82 0.86
N VAL A 436 -8.45 17.92 -0.15
CA VAL A 436 -8.56 18.93 -1.23
C VAL A 436 -9.82 18.72 -2.08
N LYS A 437 -10.15 17.47 -2.42
CA LYS A 437 -11.38 17.15 -3.16
C LYS A 437 -12.61 17.59 -2.37
N ASN A 438 -12.63 17.33 -1.07
CA ASN A 438 -13.72 17.76 -0.18
C ASN A 438 -13.80 19.28 -0.09
N LEU A 439 -12.66 19.97 0.07
CA LEU A 439 -12.57 21.43 0.06
C LEU A 439 -13.21 22.00 -1.21
N ASN A 440 -12.81 21.52 -2.38
CA ASN A 440 -13.34 22.00 -3.66
C ASN A 440 -14.81 21.62 -3.88
N HIS A 441 -15.23 20.45 -3.40
CA HIS A 441 -16.63 20.03 -3.43
C HIS A 441 -17.51 21.01 -2.66
N TYR A 442 -17.17 21.34 -1.41
CA TYR A 442 -17.92 22.32 -0.64
C TYR A 442 -17.84 23.71 -1.26
N ARG A 443 -16.66 24.10 -1.77
CA ARG A 443 -16.45 25.39 -2.44
C ARG A 443 -17.34 25.55 -3.67
N SER A 444 -17.65 24.46 -4.39
CA SER A 444 -18.50 24.48 -5.58
C SER A 444 -19.97 24.82 -5.30
N PHE A 445 -20.45 24.63 -4.07
CA PHE A 445 -21.81 25.02 -3.66
C PHE A 445 -21.89 26.47 -3.20
N MET A 446 -20.76 27.14 -3.04
CA MET A 446 -20.69 28.48 -2.49
C MET A 446 -20.52 29.53 -3.59
N LYS A 447 -20.97 30.76 -3.29
CA LYS A 447 -20.66 31.89 -4.16
C LYS A 447 -19.17 32.21 -4.08
N PRO A 448 -18.54 32.75 -5.14
CA PRO A 448 -17.11 33.08 -5.13
C PRO A 448 -16.67 34.00 -3.97
N GLU A 449 -17.58 34.84 -3.46
CA GLU A 449 -17.30 35.79 -2.37
C GLU A 449 -17.49 35.16 -0.97
N THR A 450 -18.08 33.97 -0.88
CA THR A 450 -18.29 33.26 0.38
C THR A 450 -16.98 32.63 0.83
N ARG A 451 -16.46 33.10 1.97
CA ARG A 451 -15.24 32.55 2.57
C ARG A 451 -15.48 31.20 3.23
N MET A 452 -14.47 30.35 3.23
CA MET A 452 -14.48 29.05 3.88
C MET A 452 -13.55 28.99 5.10
N VAL A 453 -14.06 28.44 6.20
CA VAL A 453 -13.28 28.08 7.38
C VAL A 453 -13.16 26.55 7.43
N CYS A 454 -11.93 26.03 7.46
CA CYS A 454 -11.67 24.60 7.64
C CYS A 454 -11.20 24.27 9.05
N MET A 455 -11.83 23.28 9.67
CA MET A 455 -11.55 22.88 11.05
C MET A 455 -10.36 21.92 11.10
N VAL A 456 -9.30 22.30 11.82
CA VAL A 456 -8.07 21.51 12.03
C VAL A 456 -7.74 21.30 13.52
N LYS A 457 -8.77 21.34 14.37
CA LYS A 457 -8.67 21.10 15.82
C LYS A 457 -8.37 19.65 16.19
N ALA A 458 -7.85 19.42 17.39
CA ALA A 458 -7.52 18.10 17.92
C ALA A 458 -6.61 17.30 16.97
N ASP A 459 -5.52 17.93 16.52
CA ASP A 459 -4.59 17.39 15.53
C ASP A 459 -5.29 16.99 14.20
N ALA A 460 -6.18 17.86 13.69
CA ALA A 460 -7.08 17.54 12.58
C ALA A 460 -7.87 16.22 12.79
N TYR A 461 -8.39 16.02 14.00
CA TYR A 461 -9.06 14.78 14.44
C TYR A 461 -8.14 13.54 14.43
N GLY A 462 -6.88 13.74 14.79
CA GLY A 462 -5.83 12.72 14.82
C GLY A 462 -5.20 12.43 13.46
N ALA A 463 -5.50 13.25 12.45
CA ALA A 463 -5.06 13.08 11.07
C ALA A 463 -3.75 13.82 10.73
N GLY A 464 -3.08 14.44 11.71
CA GLY A 464 -1.90 15.28 11.50
C GLY A 464 -2.30 16.69 11.05
N ALA A 465 -2.37 17.62 12.00
CA ALA A 465 -2.82 19.00 11.75
C ALA A 465 -1.89 19.78 10.83
N VAL A 466 -0.58 19.53 10.86
CA VAL A 466 0.40 20.29 10.07
C VAL A 466 0.23 20.00 8.58
N GLU A 467 0.16 18.74 8.20
CA GLU A 467 0.03 18.27 6.83
C GLU A 467 -1.32 18.71 6.24
N VAL A 468 -2.39 18.56 7.02
CA VAL A 468 -3.74 19.00 6.63
C VAL A 468 -3.79 20.53 6.48
N ALA A 469 -3.24 21.29 7.43
CA ALA A 469 -3.23 22.76 7.37
C ALA A 469 -2.41 23.29 6.19
N LYS A 470 -1.22 22.72 5.91
CA LYS A 470 -0.38 23.10 4.77
C LYS A 470 -1.13 22.87 3.47
N THR A 471 -1.72 21.70 3.32
CA THR A 471 -2.53 21.35 2.15
C THR A 471 -3.68 22.33 1.94
N LEU A 472 -4.45 22.62 2.99
CA LEU A 472 -5.58 23.55 2.89
C LEU A 472 -5.15 24.99 2.55
N GLN A 473 -4.03 25.45 3.12
CA GLN A 473 -3.42 26.75 2.79
C GLN A 473 -2.97 26.81 1.34
N ASP A 474 -2.26 25.79 0.84
CA ASP A 474 -1.78 25.73 -0.54
C ASP A 474 -2.96 25.77 -1.54
N HIS A 475 -4.11 25.24 -1.12
CA HIS A 475 -5.38 25.31 -1.85
C HIS A 475 -6.25 26.53 -1.49
N ARG A 476 -5.63 27.56 -0.92
CA ARG A 476 -6.20 28.90 -0.65
C ARG A 476 -7.50 28.85 0.14
N VAL A 477 -7.54 28.04 1.20
CA VAL A 477 -8.61 28.19 2.20
C VAL A 477 -8.53 29.58 2.83
N ASP A 478 -9.67 30.22 3.07
CA ASP A 478 -9.69 31.57 3.64
C ASP A 478 -9.25 31.56 5.12
N TYR A 479 -9.72 30.56 5.89
CA TYR A 479 -9.41 30.42 7.31
C TYR A 479 -9.20 28.95 7.71
N LEU A 480 -8.32 28.75 8.67
CA LEU A 480 -8.20 27.52 9.45
C LEU A 480 -8.76 27.75 10.86
N ALA A 481 -9.32 26.75 11.50
CA ALA A 481 -9.82 26.86 12.87
C ALA A 481 -9.30 25.74 13.79
N VAL A 482 -8.75 26.12 14.94
CA VAL A 482 -8.20 25.24 15.98
C VAL A 482 -8.99 25.39 17.28
N ALA A 483 -8.91 24.40 18.19
CA ALA A 483 -9.64 24.46 19.45
C ALA A 483 -9.03 25.47 20.43
N VAL A 484 -7.70 25.45 20.55
CA VAL A 484 -6.93 26.20 21.56
C VAL A 484 -5.69 26.87 20.95
N ALA A 485 -5.11 27.83 21.66
CA ALA A 485 -3.98 28.63 21.16
C ALA A 485 -2.76 27.77 20.80
N ASP A 486 -2.43 26.76 21.61
CA ASP A 486 -1.23 25.93 21.42
C ASP A 486 -1.24 25.15 20.08
N GLU A 487 -2.43 24.70 19.65
CA GLU A 487 -2.61 24.09 18.33
C GLU A 487 -2.27 25.11 17.21
N GLY A 488 -2.72 26.36 17.36
CA GLY A 488 -2.42 27.44 16.41
C GLY A 488 -0.94 27.82 16.39
N VAL A 489 -0.28 27.83 17.56
CA VAL A 489 1.18 28.07 17.65
C VAL A 489 1.95 26.99 16.90
N THR A 490 1.56 25.73 17.07
CA THR A 490 2.17 24.59 16.37
C THR A 490 2.07 24.78 14.85
N LEU A 491 0.91 25.18 14.35
CA LEU A 491 0.71 25.47 12.92
C LEU A 491 1.58 26.65 12.43
N ARG A 492 1.66 27.73 13.21
CA ARG A 492 2.50 28.89 12.88
C ARG A 492 3.98 28.53 12.81
N GLN A 493 4.48 27.77 13.77
CA GLN A 493 5.86 27.27 13.79
C GLN A 493 6.15 26.35 12.59
N ALA A 494 5.15 25.60 12.12
CA ALA A 494 5.24 24.76 10.94
C ALA A 494 5.14 25.52 9.60
N GLY A 495 5.00 26.85 9.62
CA GLY A 495 5.01 27.71 8.44
C GLY A 495 3.62 28.06 7.86
N ILE A 496 2.54 27.82 8.61
CA ILE A 496 1.20 28.25 8.19
C ILE A 496 1.08 29.78 8.32
N THR A 497 0.70 30.43 7.25
CA THR A 497 0.50 31.88 7.11
C THR A 497 -0.96 32.29 6.92
N SER A 498 -1.86 31.36 6.52
CA SER A 498 -3.31 31.59 6.48
C SER A 498 -3.86 32.07 7.83
N SER A 499 -4.97 32.80 7.84
CA SER A 499 -5.65 33.18 9.08
C SER A 499 -6.06 31.94 9.89
N ILE A 500 -5.77 31.95 11.19
CA ILE A 500 -6.08 30.84 12.10
C ILE A 500 -7.00 31.36 13.20
N MET A 501 -8.23 30.87 13.22
CA MET A 501 -9.23 31.12 14.23
C MET A 501 -9.06 30.18 15.44
N VAL A 502 -9.09 30.72 16.66
CA VAL A 502 -9.06 29.94 17.90
C VAL A 502 -10.45 29.93 18.52
N MET A 503 -11.09 28.76 18.55
CA MET A 503 -12.50 28.64 18.92
C MET A 503 -12.79 28.81 20.40
N ASN A 504 -11.83 28.45 21.26
CA ASN A 504 -11.98 28.58 22.69
C ASN A 504 -10.73 29.23 23.29
N PRO A 505 -10.58 30.56 23.14
CA PRO A 505 -9.44 31.27 23.69
C PRO A 505 -9.54 31.30 25.23
N GLU A 506 -8.42 30.99 25.88
CA GLU A 506 -8.27 31.13 27.32
C GLU A 506 -7.66 32.50 27.63
N MET A 507 -8.08 33.15 28.72
CA MET A 507 -7.53 34.45 29.10
C MET A 507 -6.02 34.39 29.37
N SER A 508 -5.51 33.24 29.82
CA SER A 508 -4.09 32.97 30.02
C SER A 508 -3.28 32.97 28.73
N SER A 509 -3.90 32.73 27.57
CA SER A 509 -3.20 32.58 26.28
C SER A 509 -3.27 33.81 25.37
N PHE A 510 -3.86 34.93 25.82
CA PHE A 510 -4.00 36.13 24.98
C PHE A 510 -2.68 36.67 24.42
N ARG A 511 -1.61 36.72 25.22
CA ARG A 511 -0.27 37.11 24.72
C ARG A 511 0.20 36.19 23.60
N THR A 512 -0.01 34.89 23.76
CA THR A 512 0.31 33.89 22.73
C THR A 512 -0.50 34.14 21.45
N LEU A 513 -1.78 34.49 21.57
CA LEU A 513 -2.61 34.84 20.41
C LEU A 513 -2.03 36.02 19.64
N PHE A 514 -1.62 37.09 20.33
CA PHE A 514 -1.03 38.27 19.70
C PHE A 514 0.32 37.98 19.06
N GLN A 515 1.21 37.28 19.78
CA GLN A 515 2.56 36.95 19.30
C GLN A 515 2.55 36.07 18.04
N HIS A 516 1.55 35.20 17.92
CA HIS A 516 1.45 34.24 16.82
C HIS A 516 0.36 34.60 15.80
N SER A 517 -0.24 35.80 15.89
CA SER A 517 -1.32 36.25 15.00
C SER A 517 -2.44 35.22 14.85
N LEU A 518 -3.00 34.78 15.99
CA LEU A 518 -4.11 33.83 16.08
C LEU A 518 -5.40 34.57 16.47
N GLU A 519 -6.46 34.43 15.69
CA GLU A 519 -7.68 35.24 15.78
C GLU A 519 -8.73 34.57 16.71
N PRO A 520 -9.09 35.12 17.87
CA PRO A 520 -9.98 34.45 18.82
C PRO A 520 -11.47 34.55 18.44
N GLU A 521 -12.22 33.48 18.69
CA GLU A 521 -13.68 33.55 18.83
C GLU A 521 -14.06 34.21 20.16
N VAL A 522 -14.93 35.22 20.10
CA VAL A 522 -15.46 35.95 21.25
C VAL A 522 -16.95 35.69 21.36
N TYR A 523 -17.34 35.08 22.49
CA TYR A 523 -18.70 34.59 22.73
C TYR A 523 -19.34 35.15 24.01
N SER A 524 -18.67 36.05 24.72
CA SER A 524 -19.23 36.69 25.91
C SER A 524 -18.60 38.06 26.19
N PHE A 525 -19.33 38.94 26.87
CA PHE A 525 -18.79 40.23 27.31
C PHE A 525 -17.57 40.07 28.21
N ARG A 526 -17.57 39.08 29.12
CA ARG A 526 -16.44 38.83 30.02
C ARG A 526 -15.15 38.58 29.24
N LEU A 527 -15.22 37.76 28.20
CA LEU A 527 -14.09 37.46 27.34
C LEU A 527 -13.67 38.69 26.51
N LEU A 528 -14.65 39.40 25.94
CA LEU A 528 -14.41 40.63 25.16
C LEU A 528 -13.67 41.70 25.98
N GLU A 529 -14.12 42.00 27.19
CA GLU A 529 -13.49 43.00 28.05
C GLU A 529 -12.05 42.60 28.44
N ALA A 530 -11.85 41.33 28.79
CA ALA A 530 -10.53 40.85 29.17
C ALA A 530 -9.55 40.92 27.99
N LEU A 531 -10.01 40.57 26.78
CA LEU A 531 -9.19 40.62 25.57
C LEU A 531 -8.81 42.05 25.20
N ILE A 532 -9.75 43.01 25.30
CA ILE A 532 -9.48 44.43 25.06
C ILE A 532 -8.46 44.97 26.06
N ALA A 533 -8.65 44.70 27.35
CA ALA A 533 -7.72 45.15 28.39
C ALA A 533 -6.31 44.59 28.20
N GLU A 534 -6.21 43.32 27.79
CA GLU A 534 -4.91 42.71 27.47
C GLU A 534 -4.26 43.34 26.22
N ALA A 535 -5.03 43.50 25.15
CA ALA A 535 -4.55 44.10 23.91
C ALA A 535 -4.06 45.53 24.14
N GLU A 536 -4.81 46.34 24.90
CA GLU A 536 -4.40 47.69 25.30
C GLU A 536 -3.10 47.68 26.13
N ARG A 537 -2.96 46.72 27.06
CA ARG A 537 -1.74 46.56 27.86
C ARG A 537 -0.52 46.16 27.04
N GLU A 538 -0.70 45.32 26.03
CA GLU A 538 0.36 44.89 25.10
C GLU A 538 0.55 45.87 23.93
N GLY A 539 -0.22 46.96 23.86
CA GLY A 539 -0.13 47.96 22.80
C GLY A 539 -0.65 47.49 21.43
N VAL A 540 -1.48 46.46 21.41
CA VAL A 540 -2.09 45.89 20.20
C VAL A 540 -3.33 46.71 19.81
N VAL A 541 -3.43 47.08 18.53
CA VAL A 541 -4.53 47.87 17.97
C VAL A 541 -5.11 47.14 16.76
N GLY A 542 -6.43 47.08 16.66
CA GLY A 542 -7.14 46.48 15.53
C GLY A 542 -6.96 44.96 15.40
N PHE A 543 -6.74 44.25 16.52
CA PHE A 543 -6.55 42.80 16.49
C PHE A 543 -7.80 42.08 15.98
N PRO A 544 -7.71 41.23 14.95
CA PRO A 544 -8.87 40.57 14.37
C PRO A 544 -9.52 39.59 15.36
N ILE A 545 -10.85 39.65 15.46
CA ILE A 545 -11.67 38.76 16.29
C ILE A 545 -12.89 38.26 15.53
N HIS A 546 -13.42 37.11 15.97
CA HIS A 546 -14.63 36.51 15.41
C HIS A 546 -15.74 36.52 16.46
N ILE A 547 -16.84 37.20 16.19
CA ILE A 547 -17.99 37.20 17.09
C ILE A 547 -18.73 35.87 16.92
N LYS A 548 -19.21 35.31 18.01
CA LYS A 548 -20.00 34.07 18.00
C LYS A 548 -21.40 34.34 18.53
N LEU A 549 -22.41 33.98 17.75
CA LEU A 549 -23.81 34.10 18.12
C LEU A 549 -24.39 32.75 18.61
N ASP A 550 -25.25 32.80 19.62
CA ASP A 550 -26.06 31.64 20.01
C ASP A 550 -27.38 31.64 19.22
N THR A 551 -27.45 30.82 18.18
CA THR A 551 -28.61 30.74 17.28
C THR A 551 -29.66 29.72 17.73
N GLY A 552 -29.66 29.32 19.00
CA GLY A 552 -30.74 28.51 19.59
C GLY A 552 -30.31 27.16 20.19
N MET A 553 -29.01 26.85 20.19
CA MET A 553 -28.49 25.65 20.85
C MET A 553 -28.18 25.86 22.33
N ARG A 554 -28.31 27.10 22.85
CA ARG A 554 -28.09 27.45 24.27
C ARG A 554 -26.71 27.03 24.78
N ARG A 555 -25.68 27.30 23.98
CA ARG A 555 -24.30 26.93 24.30
C ARG A 555 -23.49 28.18 24.68
N MET A 556 -22.57 28.59 23.82
CA MET A 556 -21.65 29.70 24.04
C MET A 556 -21.80 30.62 22.83
N GLY A 557 -22.15 31.87 23.09
CA GLY A 557 -22.38 32.89 22.08
C GLY A 557 -23.18 34.04 22.66
N PHE A 558 -23.11 35.19 22.01
CA PHE A 558 -23.98 36.32 22.30
C PHE A 558 -25.40 36.01 21.83
N ASP A 559 -26.39 36.42 22.62
CA ASP A 559 -27.80 36.31 22.27
C ASP A 559 -28.12 37.28 21.11
N PRO A 560 -28.57 36.80 19.94
CA PRO A 560 -28.84 37.64 18.78
C PRO A 560 -29.94 38.70 18.99
N GLU A 561 -30.85 38.49 19.94
CA GLU A 561 -31.94 39.40 20.22
C GLU A 561 -31.59 40.36 21.37
N ARG A 562 -30.86 39.89 22.37
CA ARG A 562 -30.64 40.64 23.62
C ARG A 562 -29.30 41.36 23.70
N ASP A 563 -28.25 40.80 23.10
CA ASP A 563 -26.88 41.29 23.32
C ASP A 563 -26.37 42.21 22.20
N MET A 564 -26.99 42.22 21.01
CA MET A 564 -26.43 42.85 19.81
C MET A 564 -26.23 44.35 19.94
N ASP A 565 -27.21 45.10 20.46
CA ASP A 565 -27.09 46.56 20.63
C ASP A 565 -25.92 46.91 21.55
N ARG A 566 -25.81 46.19 22.68
CA ARG A 566 -24.74 46.39 23.65
C ARG A 566 -23.38 46.00 23.07
N LEU A 567 -23.30 44.89 22.34
CA LEU A 567 -22.09 44.42 21.70
C LEU A 567 -21.57 45.41 20.65
N VAL A 568 -22.45 45.88 19.76
CA VAL A 568 -22.11 46.87 18.73
C VAL A 568 -21.65 48.18 19.36
N GLN A 569 -22.34 48.68 20.39
CA GLN A 569 -21.90 49.87 21.11
C GLN A 569 -20.53 49.68 21.76
N ARG A 570 -20.29 48.52 22.38
CA ARG A 570 -19.03 48.23 23.05
C ARG A 570 -17.86 48.15 22.07
N LEU A 571 -18.05 47.48 20.94
CA LEU A 571 -17.03 47.33 19.89
C LEU A 571 -16.70 48.67 19.22
N LYS A 572 -17.66 49.59 19.08
CA LYS A 572 -17.43 50.94 18.54
C LYS A 572 -16.67 51.88 19.49
N ARG A 573 -16.62 51.57 20.79
CA ARG A 573 -16.00 52.40 21.84
C ARG A 573 -14.58 51.97 22.23
N GLN A 574 -13.92 51.19 21.38
CA GLN A 574 -12.57 50.72 21.56
C GLN A 574 -11.88 50.60 20.20
N ASN A 575 -10.56 50.51 20.21
CA ASN A 575 -9.73 50.35 19.01
C ASN A 575 -8.79 49.13 19.09
N ALA A 576 -8.81 48.39 20.19
CA ALA A 576 -7.92 47.26 20.44
C ALA A 576 -8.24 46.04 19.56
N VAL A 577 -9.52 45.73 19.35
CA VAL A 577 -9.99 44.58 18.57
C VAL A 577 -10.90 44.99 17.42
N LEU A 578 -10.89 44.21 16.34
CA LEU A 578 -11.68 44.45 15.13
C LEU A 578 -12.50 43.19 14.77
N PRO A 579 -13.83 43.26 14.74
CA PRO A 579 -14.66 42.14 14.28
C PRO A 579 -14.44 41.85 12.79
N CYS A 580 -14.00 40.65 12.46
CA CYS A 580 -13.75 40.19 11.09
C CYS A 580 -14.85 39.24 10.58
N SER A 581 -15.57 38.58 11.49
CA SER A 581 -16.80 37.81 11.20
C SER A 581 -17.74 37.79 12.41
N VAL A 582 -18.98 37.33 12.19
CA VAL A 582 -20.05 37.18 13.19
C VAL A 582 -20.70 35.81 13.08
#